data_AF-A0A2M8L5F9-F1
#
_entry.id   AF-A0A2M8L5F9-F1
#
_cell.length_a   1.000
_cell.length_b   1.000
_cell.length_c   1.000
_cell.angle_alpha   90.00
_cell.angle_beta   90.00
_cell.angle_gamma   90.00
#
_symmetry.space_group_name_H-M   'P 1'
#
loop_
_entity.id
_entity.type
_entity.pdbx_description
1 polymer ?
#
loop_
_entity_poly.entity_id
_entity_poly.type
_entity_poly.pdbx_seq_one_letter_code
_entity_poly.pdbx_strand_id
1 'polypeptide(L)' 'MADKDCIFCKIVKGEIPCHKVYEDDDFLAFLDIAPFVEGHTLI' A
#
# COMPACT_ATOMS: atom_id res chain seq x y z
N MET A 1 3.76 -1.39 -16.96
CA MET A 1 5.15 -0.94 -16.73
C MET A 1 5.21 -0.33 -15.36
N ALA A 2 5.84 -0.99 -14.39
CA ALA A 2 6.03 -0.41 -13.06
C ALA A 2 7.08 0.70 -13.17
N ASP A 3 6.65 1.93 -12.97
CA ASP A 3 7.53 3.09 -12.88
C ASP A 3 8.51 2.92 -11.70
N LYS A 4 9.79 3.23 -11.91
CA LYS A 4 10.83 3.00 -10.88
C LYS A 4 10.66 3.90 -9.65
N ASP A 5 9.94 5.01 -9.79
CA ASP A 5 9.70 6.00 -8.75
C ASP A 5 8.31 5.86 -8.10
N CYS A 6 7.53 4.86 -8.53
CA CYS A 6 6.26 4.49 -7.92
C CYS A 6 6.44 4.00 -6.47
N ILE A 7 6.06 4.83 -5.50
CA ILE A 7 6.12 4.52 -4.06
C ILE A 7 5.26 3.29 -3.72
N PHE A 8 4.04 3.21 -4.25
CA PHE A 8 3.16 2.06 -4.02
C PHE A 8 3.74 0.76 -4.57
N CYS A 9 4.49 0.82 -5.67
CA CYS A 9 5.16 -0.35 -6.22
C CYS A 9 6.27 -0.87 -5.30
N LYS A 10 6.97 0.03 -4.58
CA LYS A 10 7.96 -0.34 -3.56
C LYS A 10 7.29 -0.94 -2.32
N ILE A 11 6.10 -0.47 -1.97
CA ILE A 11 5.27 -1.06 -0.89
C ILE A 11 4.84 -2.49 -1.27
N VAL A 12 4.30 -2.68 -2.47
CA VAL A 12 3.89 -4.01 -2.98
C VAL A 12 5.08 -4.99 -3.01
N LYS A 13 6.28 -4.52 -3.35
CA LYS A 13 7.51 -5.33 -3.32
C LYS A 13 8.06 -5.61 -1.91
N GLY A 14 7.52 -4.96 -0.87
CA GLY A 14 8.03 -5.05 0.50
C GLY A 14 9.34 -4.29 0.73
N GLU A 15 9.75 -3.40 -0.19
CA GLU A 15 10.92 -2.53 -0.01
C GLU A 15 10.65 -1.41 1.00
N ILE A 16 9.38 -0.97 1.10
CA ILE A 16 8.91 0.02 2.06
C ILE A 16 7.84 -0.64 2.94
N PRO A 17 7.91 -0.51 4.27
CA PRO A 17 6.91 -1.08 5.16
C PRO A 17 5.57 -0.35 5.04
N CYS A 18 4.47 -1.07 5.19
CA CYS A 18 3.12 -0.51 5.34
C CYS A 18 2.32 -1.32 6.36
N HIS A 19 1.23 -0.74 6.88
CA HIS A 19 0.31 -1.46 7.74
C HIS A 19 -0.72 -2.22 6.89
N LYS A 20 -0.37 -3.45 6.50
CA LYS A 20 -1.23 -4.32 5.68
C LYS A 20 -2.49 -4.70 6.42
N VAL A 21 -3.64 -4.48 5.79
CA VAL A 21 -4.97 -4.86 6.28
C VAL A 21 -5.46 -6.12 5.54
N TYR A 22 -5.15 -6.22 4.25
CA TYR A 22 -5.52 -7.36 3.42
C TYR A 22 -4.54 -7.51 2.25
N GLU A 23 -4.30 -8.73 1.79
CA GLU A 23 -3.42 -9.04 0.66
C GLU A 23 -3.89 -10.34 0.01
N ASP A 24 -4.05 -10.31 -1.31
CA ASP A 24 -4.25 -11.48 -2.16
C ASP A 24 -3.37 -11.42 -3.42
N ASP A 25 -3.62 -12.30 -4.38
CA ASP A 25 -2.82 -12.41 -5.60
C ASP A 25 -2.91 -11.17 -6.51
N ASP A 26 -3.99 -10.40 -6.41
CA ASP A 26 -4.29 -9.28 -7.29
C ASP A 26 -4.23 -7.91 -6.58
N PHE A 27 -4.49 -7.87 -5.27
CA PHE A 27 -4.67 -6.64 -4.50
C PHE A 27 -3.92 -6.63 -3.17
N LEU A 28 -3.46 -5.45 -2.79
CA LEU A 28 -2.86 -5.17 -1.49
C LEU A 28 -3.56 -3.95 -0.86
N ALA A 29 -4.25 -4.17 0.26
CA ALA A 29 -4.86 -3.10 1.03
C ALA A 29 -4.05 -2.76 2.28
N PHE A 30 -3.79 -1.47 2.50
CA PHE A 30 -3.00 -0.99 3.64
C PHE A 30 -3.49 0.37 4.14
N LEU A 31 -3.21 0.68 5.41
CA LEU A 31 -3.63 1.97 5.99
C LEU A 31 -2.83 3.13 5.39
N ASP A 32 -3.55 4.23 5.13
CA ASP A 32 -2.93 5.50 4.77
C ASP A 32 -2.12 6.04 5.96
N ILE A 33 -0.93 6.58 5.68
CA ILE A 33 -0.07 7.22 6.68
C ILE A 33 -0.59 8.60 7.10
N ALA A 34 -1.37 9.26 6.22
CA ALA A 34 -2.02 10.53 6.46
C ALA A 34 -3.55 10.38 6.33
N PRO A 35 -4.20 9.65 7.26
CA PRO A 35 -5.62 9.33 7.15
C PRO A 35 -6.50 10.57 7.33
N PHE A 36 -7.51 10.72 6.48
CA PHE A 36 -8.57 11.73 6.68
C PHE A 36 -9.54 11.34 7.80
N VAL A 37 -9.75 10.04 8.00
CA VAL A 37 -10.62 9.45 9.01
C VAL A 37 -10.00 8.15 9.53
N GLU A 38 -10.41 7.70 10.71
CA GLU A 38 -9.95 6.43 11.28
C GLU A 38 -10.25 5.26 10.33
N GLY A 39 -9.24 4.42 10.09
CA GLY A 39 -9.36 3.27 9.18
C GLY A 39 -9.26 3.60 7.69
N HIS A 40 -8.87 4.82 7.29
CA HIS A 40 -8.66 5.16 5.89
C HIS A 40 -7.64 4.19 5.24
N THR A 41 -8.13 3.39 4.31
CA THR A 41 -7.41 2.26 3.71
C THR A 41 -7.29 2.48 2.20
N LEU A 42 -6.08 2.30 1.68
CA LEU A 42 -5.77 2.32 0.25
C LEU A 42 -5.76 0.88 -0.27
N ILE A 43 -6.24 0.67 -1.50
CA ILE A 43 -6.27 -0.61 -2.23
C ILE A 43 -5.59 -0.40 -3.58
#